data_AF-K0SC12-F1
#
_entry.id   AF-K0SC12-F1
#
_cell.length_a   1.000
_cell.length_b   1.000
_cell.length_c   1.000
_cell.angle_alpha   90.00
_cell.angle_beta   90.00
_cell.angle_gamma   90.00
#
_symmetry.space_group_name_H-M   'P 1'
#
loop_
_entity.id
_entity.type
_entity.pdbx_description
1 polymer ?
#
loop_
_entity_poly.entity_id
_entity_poly.type
_entity_poly.pdbx_seq_one_letter_code
_entity_poly.pdbx_strand_id
1 'polypeptide(L)'
;MLESLLYSDEEEESPIESGENAHLIEYLKAWFMPPLKKGSDESRAATHGHRVEKRFLKQAFECIKESEGNFGASIDAIYAPGLVSSRHAMHLRDSADGVVMLTDTESGLTCLPVEVKSRCSPRTYDKEAKQVEDVRRMLEDAGGLPVDGDDNRPLFAFFNVMIDTAADDDDTSGNSDNGERHYTVNPLLRAAIPDANELIQIMHHAVTWEVDSCFFVVGGYSRVLAIYEVRFPEELLDAYEDISSDLFDNDLKSLYLPSNEMPRLSDEWKQAIDSDSVKRLKLDEDSFLQRLAIWRVLNVDRSNDARKKRRIQYQRSIELPLPRTVNNGIIPMTHGLWNNFKGGSDTSTHVADNVQESVGFRTDNNAA
;
A
#
# COMPACT_ATOMS: atom_id res chain seq x y z
N MET A 1 19.53 -18.61 17.79
CA MET A 1 19.99 -18.63 16.39
C MET A 1 19.12 -17.68 15.53
N LEU A 2 18.74 -16.51 16.07
CA LEU A 2 17.77 -15.56 15.46
C LEU A 2 18.37 -14.16 15.24
N GLU A 3 19.55 -13.87 15.77
CA GLU A 3 20.20 -12.55 15.65
C GLU A 3 20.92 -12.34 14.30
N SER A 4 21.12 -13.39 13.49
CA SER A 4 21.89 -13.30 12.24
C SER A 4 21.06 -13.00 10.98
N LEU A 5 19.77 -12.67 11.12
CA LEU A 5 18.88 -12.38 9.98
C LEU A 5 18.60 -10.88 9.77
N LEU A 6 19.19 -10.01 10.59
CA LEU A 6 19.17 -8.56 10.35
C LEU A 6 20.23 -8.19 9.32
N TYR A 7 19.94 -8.43 8.04
CA TYR A 7 20.70 -7.86 6.94
C TYR A 7 19.99 -6.61 6.44
N SER A 8 20.55 -5.45 6.79
CA SER A 8 20.19 -4.15 6.25
C SER A 8 20.47 -4.14 4.75
N ASP A 9 19.45 -3.85 3.94
CA ASP A 9 19.69 -3.44 2.57
C ASP A 9 20.40 -2.09 2.61
N GLU A 10 21.61 -2.01 2.04
CA GLU A 10 22.17 -0.75 1.54
C GLU A 10 21.43 -0.36 0.25
N GLU A 11 20.10 -0.24 0.30
CA GLU A 11 19.44 0.74 -0.55
C GLU A 11 19.80 2.10 0.04
N GLU A 12 20.13 3.09 -0.80
CA GLU A 12 20.31 4.46 -0.32
C GLU A 12 18.95 4.94 0.18
N GLU A 13 18.58 4.56 1.41
CA GLU A 13 17.41 5.07 2.11
C GLU A 13 17.58 6.58 2.12
N SER A 14 16.67 7.25 1.41
CA SER A 14 16.58 8.68 1.47
C SER A 14 16.45 9.05 2.93
N PRO A 15 17.34 9.87 3.52
CA PRO A 15 17.31 10.14 4.93
C PRO A 15 15.92 10.65 5.32
N ILE A 16 15.29 9.96 6.27
CA ILE A 16 13.99 10.33 6.82
C ILE A 16 14.17 11.67 7.53
N GLU A 17 13.30 12.62 7.22
CA GLU A 17 13.31 13.93 7.85
C GLU A 17 13.05 13.80 9.35
N SER A 18 13.68 14.65 10.14
CA SER A 18 13.55 14.64 11.60
C SER A 18 13.24 16.04 12.13
N GLY A 19 12.51 16.10 13.24
CA GLY A 19 12.06 17.36 13.86
C GLY A 19 10.55 17.55 13.83
N GLU A 20 10.11 18.71 14.35
CA GLU A 20 8.70 19.03 14.62
C GLU A 20 7.80 18.94 13.39
N ASN A 21 8.30 19.38 12.22
CA ASN A 21 7.56 19.40 10.96
C ASN A 21 7.94 18.25 10.01
N ALA A 22 8.69 17.24 10.48
CA ALA A 22 9.20 16.16 9.64
C ALA A 22 8.09 15.43 8.88
N HIS A 23 6.97 15.14 9.56
CA HIS A 23 5.81 14.49 8.95
C HIS A 23 5.22 15.30 7.80
N LEU A 24 5.13 16.64 7.91
CA LEU A 24 4.67 17.52 6.83
C LEU A 24 5.68 17.57 5.66
N ILE A 25 6.97 17.51 5.96
CA ILE A 25 8.02 17.49 4.93
C ILE A 25 7.98 16.17 4.15
N GLU A 26 7.91 15.03 4.84
CA GLU A 26 7.71 13.73 4.19
C GLU A 26 6.40 13.72 3.39
N TYR A 27 5.37 14.37 3.92
CA TYR A 27 4.10 14.53 3.24
C TYR A 27 4.21 15.25 1.91
N LEU A 28 4.89 16.39 1.89
CA LEU A 28 5.17 17.15 0.68
C LEU A 28 6.08 16.36 -0.27
N LYS A 29 7.07 15.64 0.23
CA LYS A 29 7.93 14.75 -0.57
C LYS A 29 7.09 13.70 -1.28
N ALA A 30 6.25 12.99 -0.55
CA ALA A 30 5.38 11.95 -1.08
C ALA A 30 4.36 12.47 -2.10
N TRP A 31 3.85 13.68 -1.91
CA TRP A 31 2.90 14.33 -2.82
C TRP A 31 3.49 14.78 -4.15
N PHE A 32 4.73 15.23 -4.11
CA PHE A 32 5.40 15.84 -5.26
C PHE A 32 6.57 15.02 -5.76
N MET A 33 6.57 13.71 -5.46
CA MET A 33 7.54 12.78 -6.02
C MET A 33 7.48 12.86 -7.55
N PRO A 34 8.63 13.08 -8.22
CA PRO A 34 8.68 13.01 -9.66
C PRO A 34 8.42 11.56 -10.11
N PRO A 35 7.85 11.35 -11.31
CA PRO A 35 7.83 10.03 -11.92
C PRO A 35 9.24 9.44 -12.01
N LEU A 36 9.33 8.11 -11.95
CA LEU A 36 10.60 7.41 -12.09
C LEU A 36 11.26 7.81 -13.41
N LYS A 37 12.58 8.03 -13.37
CA LYS A 37 13.34 8.43 -14.56
C LYS A 37 13.20 7.33 -15.61
N LYS A 38 12.64 7.65 -16.79
CA LYS A 38 12.45 6.67 -17.87
C LYS A 38 13.75 5.92 -18.17
N GLY A 39 13.66 4.59 -18.20
CA GLY A 39 14.80 3.70 -18.49
C GLY A 39 15.76 3.49 -17.33
N SER A 40 15.52 4.10 -16.16
CA SER A 40 16.15 3.66 -14.91
C SER A 40 15.73 2.24 -14.57
N ASP A 41 16.52 1.56 -13.75
CA ASP A 41 16.22 0.19 -13.32
C ASP A 41 14.92 0.12 -12.51
N GLU A 42 14.66 1.11 -11.66
CA GLU A 42 13.38 1.29 -10.94
C GLU A 42 12.20 1.44 -11.90
N SER A 43 12.31 2.30 -12.92
CA SER A 43 11.25 2.47 -13.93
C SER A 43 11.00 1.17 -14.69
N ARG A 44 12.04 0.42 -15.05
CA ARG A 44 11.91 -0.88 -15.72
C ARG A 44 11.27 -1.92 -14.82
N ALA A 45 11.63 -1.95 -13.54
CA ALA A 45 11.05 -2.84 -12.54
C ALA A 45 9.55 -2.54 -12.33
N ALA A 46 9.18 -1.26 -12.18
CA ALA A 46 7.78 -0.85 -12.07
C ALA A 46 6.96 -1.24 -13.32
N THR A 47 7.46 -0.96 -14.53
CA THR A 47 6.79 -1.38 -15.77
C THR A 47 6.68 -2.90 -15.87
N HIS A 48 7.70 -3.65 -15.42
CA HIS A 48 7.61 -5.10 -15.38
C HIS A 48 6.50 -5.56 -14.42
N GLY A 49 6.49 -5.03 -13.19
CA GLY A 49 5.48 -5.30 -12.17
C GLY A 49 4.07 -5.17 -12.71
N HIS A 50 3.72 -4.00 -13.27
CA HIS A 50 2.38 -3.76 -13.84
C HIS A 50 2.00 -4.75 -14.95
N ARG A 51 2.97 -5.22 -15.75
CA ARG A 51 2.69 -6.18 -16.84
C ARG A 51 2.39 -7.58 -16.33
N VAL A 52 2.98 -7.97 -15.20
CA VAL A 52 2.88 -9.34 -14.66
C VAL A 52 1.86 -9.47 -13.54
N GLU A 53 1.47 -8.37 -12.92
CA GLU A 53 0.50 -8.30 -11.81
C GLU A 53 -0.77 -9.11 -12.09
N LYS A 54 -1.46 -8.84 -13.20
CA LYS A 54 -2.68 -9.59 -13.60
C LYS A 54 -2.44 -11.10 -13.71
N ARG A 55 -1.26 -11.51 -14.18
CA ARG A 55 -0.89 -12.92 -14.30
C ARG A 55 -0.66 -13.55 -12.92
N PHE A 56 -0.02 -12.83 -12.00
CA PHE A 56 0.18 -13.31 -10.62
C PHE A 56 -1.11 -13.35 -9.83
N LEU A 57 -1.99 -12.35 -9.96
CA LEU A 57 -3.33 -12.39 -9.37
C LEU A 57 -4.12 -13.63 -9.80
N LYS A 58 -4.05 -13.99 -11.09
CA LYS A 58 -4.71 -15.19 -11.59
C LYS A 58 -4.15 -16.47 -10.97
N GLN A 59 -2.82 -16.61 -10.91
CA GLN A 59 -2.18 -17.77 -10.29
C GLN A 59 -2.48 -17.85 -8.79
N ALA A 60 -2.43 -16.72 -8.09
CA ALA A 60 -2.76 -16.65 -6.68
C ALA A 60 -4.21 -17.07 -6.42
N PHE A 61 -5.16 -16.62 -7.24
CA PHE A 61 -6.55 -17.04 -7.14
C PHE A 61 -6.74 -18.54 -7.33
N GLU A 62 -6.04 -19.16 -8.29
CA GLU A 62 -6.08 -20.61 -8.49
C GLU A 62 -5.59 -21.35 -7.23
N CYS A 63 -4.47 -20.91 -6.63
CA CYS A 63 -3.95 -21.49 -5.39
C CYS A 63 -4.85 -21.26 -4.16
N ILE A 64 -5.37 -20.05 -3.98
CA ILE A 64 -6.30 -19.71 -2.89
C ILE A 64 -7.55 -20.58 -3.01
N LYS A 65 -8.07 -20.75 -4.23
CA LYS A 65 -9.25 -21.60 -4.50
C LYS A 65 -8.99 -23.08 -4.24
N GLU A 66 -7.79 -23.59 -4.54
CA GLU A 66 -7.44 -24.96 -4.14
C GLU A 66 -7.42 -25.15 -2.62
N SER A 67 -7.24 -24.05 -1.88
CA SER A 67 -7.23 -24.01 -0.41
C SER A 67 -8.58 -23.67 0.21
N GLU A 68 -9.67 -23.61 -0.58
CA GLU A 68 -11.04 -23.23 -0.17
C GLU A 68 -11.53 -23.97 1.09
N GLY A 69 -11.16 -25.25 1.24
CA GLY A 69 -11.50 -26.05 2.42
C GLY A 69 -10.93 -25.53 3.75
N ASN A 70 -9.89 -24.67 3.72
CA ASN A 70 -9.26 -24.10 4.90
C ASN A 70 -9.93 -22.81 5.40
N PHE A 71 -10.75 -22.15 4.56
CA PHE A 71 -11.35 -20.85 4.88
C PHE A 71 -12.78 -20.97 5.43
N GLY A 72 -13.43 -22.12 5.27
CA GLY A 72 -14.84 -22.28 5.63
C GLY A 72 -15.81 -21.44 4.79
N ALA A 73 -15.33 -20.78 3.74
CA ALA A 73 -16.09 -19.90 2.84
C ALA A 73 -15.81 -20.26 1.38
N SER A 74 -16.76 -19.99 0.48
CA SER A 74 -16.55 -20.23 -0.94
C SER A 74 -15.78 -19.08 -1.60
N ILE A 75 -14.82 -19.41 -2.46
CA ILE A 75 -14.02 -18.42 -3.20
C ILE A 75 -14.64 -18.20 -4.58
N ASP A 76 -15.34 -17.08 -4.73
CA ASP A 76 -16.19 -16.83 -5.89
C ASP A 76 -15.43 -16.18 -7.05
N ALA A 77 -14.64 -15.16 -6.75
CA ALA A 77 -13.97 -14.35 -7.76
C ALA A 77 -12.74 -13.62 -7.21
N ILE A 78 -11.87 -13.19 -8.12
CA ILE A 78 -10.86 -12.17 -7.89
C ILE A 78 -11.04 -11.06 -8.93
N TYR A 79 -10.91 -9.80 -8.53
CA TYR A 79 -10.91 -8.68 -9.46
C TYR A 79 -9.89 -7.62 -9.04
N ALA A 80 -9.40 -6.83 -9.99
CA ALA A 80 -8.55 -5.68 -9.70
C ALA A 80 -9.45 -4.45 -9.43
N PRO A 81 -9.51 -3.95 -8.19
CA PRO A 81 -10.27 -2.75 -7.90
C PRO A 81 -9.59 -1.53 -8.54
N GLY A 82 -10.37 -0.51 -8.90
CA GLY A 82 -9.80 0.82 -9.11
C GLY A 82 -9.50 1.47 -7.75
N LEU A 83 -9.39 2.80 -7.71
CA LEU A 83 -9.36 3.52 -6.44
C LEU A 83 -10.66 3.32 -5.66
N VAL A 84 -10.56 2.77 -4.45
CA VAL A 84 -11.63 2.56 -3.48
C VAL A 84 -11.46 3.54 -2.32
N SER A 85 -12.55 3.82 -1.61
CA SER A 85 -12.56 4.65 -0.41
C SER A 85 -13.30 3.90 0.67
N SER A 86 -12.83 4.00 1.91
CA SER A 86 -13.60 3.53 3.08
C SER A 86 -14.97 4.23 3.09
N ARG A 87 -15.99 3.52 3.59
CA ARG A 87 -17.36 4.05 3.71
C ARG A 87 -17.47 5.06 4.85
N HIS A 88 -16.63 4.91 5.87
CA HIS A 88 -16.69 5.69 7.10
C HIS A 88 -15.64 6.81 7.14
N ALA A 89 -14.52 6.64 6.44
CA ALA A 89 -13.42 7.59 6.41
C ALA A 89 -13.01 7.98 4.98
N MET A 90 -13.37 9.19 4.53
CA MET A 90 -13.07 9.66 3.16
C MET A 90 -11.57 9.84 2.86
N HIS A 91 -10.74 9.89 3.91
CA HIS A 91 -9.30 10.05 3.85
C HIS A 91 -8.57 8.71 3.72
N LEU A 92 -9.24 7.60 4.00
CA LEU A 92 -8.76 6.24 3.78
C LEU A 92 -9.19 5.79 2.39
N ARG A 93 -8.20 5.62 1.51
CA ARG A 93 -8.39 5.26 0.12
C ARG A 93 -7.32 4.32 -0.33
N ASP A 94 -7.77 3.32 -1.06
CA ASP A 94 -6.96 2.19 -1.41
C ASP A 94 -6.96 1.92 -2.92
N SER A 95 -5.85 1.38 -3.40
CA SER A 95 -5.67 0.77 -4.69
C SER A 95 -4.93 -0.57 -4.53
N ALA A 96 -5.53 -1.53 -3.84
CA ALA A 96 -5.06 -2.91 -3.83
C ALA A 96 -4.98 -3.47 -5.26
N ASP A 97 -4.02 -4.34 -5.52
CA ASP A 97 -3.82 -4.93 -6.85
C ASP A 97 -4.96 -5.88 -7.21
N GLY A 98 -5.50 -6.58 -6.21
CA GLY A 98 -6.66 -7.45 -6.35
C GLY A 98 -7.53 -7.50 -5.10
N VAL A 99 -8.72 -8.07 -5.26
CA VAL A 99 -9.66 -8.35 -4.17
C VAL A 99 -10.28 -9.72 -4.42
N VAL A 100 -10.15 -10.61 -3.44
CA VAL A 100 -10.80 -11.92 -3.42
C VAL A 100 -12.18 -11.78 -2.77
N MET A 101 -13.19 -12.27 -3.46
CA MET A 101 -14.56 -12.33 -2.98
C MET A 101 -14.82 -13.70 -2.36
N LEU A 102 -15.12 -13.69 -1.05
CA LEU A 102 -15.48 -14.85 -0.27
C LEU A 102 -16.97 -14.79 0.07
N THR A 103 -17.71 -15.87 -0.19
CA THR A 103 -19.07 -16.02 0.33
C THR A 103 -19.07 -17.06 1.44
N ASP A 104 -19.29 -16.59 2.66
CA ASP A 104 -19.60 -17.47 3.78
C ASP A 104 -21.11 -17.75 3.80
N THR A 105 -21.45 -18.99 4.16
CA THR A 105 -22.82 -19.46 4.36
C THR A 105 -23.58 -18.71 5.44
N GLU A 106 -22.89 -18.09 6.42
CA GLU A 106 -23.52 -17.38 7.55
C GLU A 106 -23.34 -15.86 7.51
N SER A 107 -22.16 -15.35 7.14
CA SER A 107 -21.82 -13.91 7.24
C SER A 107 -21.96 -13.10 5.94
N GLY A 108 -22.26 -13.76 4.81
CA GLY A 108 -22.46 -13.11 3.52
C GLY A 108 -21.16 -12.92 2.73
N LEU A 109 -21.12 -11.87 1.89
CA LEU A 109 -19.99 -11.59 1.01
C LEU A 109 -18.92 -10.76 1.76
N THR A 110 -17.71 -11.30 1.83
CA THR A 110 -16.50 -10.64 2.35
C THR A 110 -15.51 -10.40 1.20
N CYS A 111 -14.82 -9.26 1.22
CA CYS A 111 -13.85 -8.87 0.21
C CYS A 111 -12.47 -8.74 0.85
N LEU A 112 -11.56 -9.69 0.58
CA LEU A 112 -10.20 -9.65 1.10
C LEU A 112 -9.25 -9.00 0.08
N PRO A 113 -8.57 -7.90 0.42
CA PRO A 113 -7.62 -7.25 -0.48
C PRO A 113 -6.38 -8.11 -0.71
N VAL A 114 -5.74 -7.91 -1.86
CA VAL A 114 -4.54 -8.60 -2.33
C VAL A 114 -3.51 -7.58 -2.78
N GLU A 115 -2.32 -7.64 -2.19
CA GLU A 115 -1.13 -6.94 -2.66
C GLU A 115 -0.21 -7.92 -3.38
N VAL A 116 0.31 -7.53 -4.54
CA VAL A 116 1.22 -8.32 -5.36
C VAL A 116 2.56 -7.61 -5.47
N LYS A 117 3.62 -8.30 -5.06
CA LYS A 117 5.00 -7.84 -5.25
C LYS A 117 5.72 -8.70 -6.26
N SER A 118 6.13 -8.10 -7.39
CA SER A 118 6.97 -8.78 -8.38
C SER A 118 8.45 -8.53 -8.10
N ARG A 119 9.18 -9.58 -7.74
CA ARG A 119 10.64 -9.56 -7.59
C ARG A 119 11.29 -9.90 -8.92
N CYS A 120 11.36 -8.91 -9.81
CA CYS A 120 11.72 -9.11 -11.21
C CYS A 120 13.23 -8.99 -11.51
N SER A 121 14.01 -8.36 -10.63
CA SER A 121 15.47 -8.32 -10.80
C SER A 121 16.08 -9.66 -10.36
N PRO A 122 17.17 -10.15 -10.99
CA PRO A 122 17.83 -11.37 -10.55
C PRO A 122 18.22 -11.37 -9.07
N ARG A 123 18.75 -10.25 -8.60
CA ARG A 123 19.16 -10.10 -7.20
C ARG A 123 17.97 -10.20 -6.25
N THR A 124 16.89 -9.47 -6.51
CA THR A 124 15.68 -9.50 -5.67
C THR A 124 15.00 -10.86 -5.75
N TYR A 125 14.99 -11.50 -6.93
CA TYR A 125 14.43 -12.84 -7.11
C TYR A 125 15.18 -13.89 -6.30
N ASP A 126 16.52 -13.95 -6.41
CA ASP A 126 17.33 -14.94 -5.70
C ASP A 126 17.22 -14.75 -4.18
N LYS A 127 17.19 -13.50 -3.72
CA LYS A 127 16.96 -13.13 -2.31
C LYS A 127 15.61 -13.65 -1.83
N GLU A 128 14.55 -13.31 -2.55
CA GLU A 128 13.18 -13.69 -2.20
C GLU A 128 12.97 -15.22 -2.25
N ALA A 129 13.51 -15.89 -3.27
CA ALA A 129 13.40 -17.35 -3.38
C ALA A 129 14.07 -18.06 -2.20
N LYS A 130 15.25 -17.57 -1.77
CA LYS A 130 15.92 -18.08 -0.58
C LYS A 130 15.09 -17.79 0.69
N GLN A 131 14.51 -16.61 0.79
CA GLN A 131 13.70 -16.21 1.93
C GLN A 131 12.44 -17.06 2.07
N VAL A 132 11.73 -17.33 0.97
CA VAL A 132 10.58 -18.25 0.93
C VAL A 132 10.97 -19.65 1.41
N GLU A 133 12.15 -20.14 1.01
CA GLU A 133 12.67 -21.43 1.46
C GLU A 133 13.04 -21.43 2.95
N ASP A 134 13.60 -20.34 3.46
CA ASP A 134 13.92 -20.19 4.88
C ASP A 134 12.62 -20.13 5.71
N VAL A 135 11.59 -19.42 5.24
CA VAL A 135 10.27 -19.39 5.89
C VAL A 135 9.62 -20.77 5.89
N ARG A 136 9.69 -21.52 4.77
CA ARG A 136 9.20 -22.90 4.69
C ARG A 136 9.83 -23.78 5.76
N ARG A 137 11.16 -23.72 5.90
CA ARG A 137 11.89 -24.48 6.93
C ARG A 137 11.51 -24.05 8.35
N MET A 138 11.37 -22.76 8.60
CA MET A 138 10.95 -22.26 9.90
C MET A 138 9.52 -22.70 10.26
N LEU A 139 8.61 -22.78 9.28
CA LEU A 139 7.25 -23.31 9.49
C LEU A 139 7.29 -24.80 9.84
N GLU A 140 8.08 -25.60 9.11
CA GLU A 140 8.27 -27.03 9.37
C GLU A 140 8.85 -27.28 10.77
N ASP A 141 9.87 -26.51 11.16
CA ASP A 141 10.50 -26.59 12.49
C ASP A 141 9.54 -26.20 13.62
N ALA A 142 8.62 -25.27 13.37
CA ALA A 142 7.58 -24.85 14.32
C ALA A 142 6.41 -25.85 14.42
N GLY A 143 6.48 -26.99 13.72
CA GLY A 143 5.40 -27.98 13.67
C GLY A 143 4.22 -27.56 12.79
N GLY A 144 4.36 -26.47 12.04
CA GLY A 144 3.44 -26.10 10.97
C GLY A 144 3.66 -27.02 9.77
N LEU A 145 2.59 -27.60 9.24
CA LEU A 145 2.67 -28.27 7.95
C LEU A 145 2.50 -27.21 6.86
N PRO A 146 3.48 -27.00 5.95
CA PRO A 146 3.19 -26.26 4.73
C PRO A 146 2.01 -26.95 4.03
N VAL A 147 1.07 -26.15 3.50
CA VAL A 147 -0.17 -26.67 2.89
C VAL A 147 0.11 -27.64 1.73
N ASP A 148 1.33 -27.61 1.16
CA ASP A 148 1.80 -28.64 0.23
C ASP A 148 3.33 -28.85 0.23
N GLY A 149 3.74 -30.12 0.18
CA GLY A 149 5.14 -30.59 0.15
C GLY A 149 5.76 -30.75 -1.24
N ASP A 150 5.28 -30.00 -2.24
CA ASP A 150 5.87 -29.94 -3.59
C ASP A 150 6.65 -28.63 -3.75
N ASP A 151 7.98 -28.75 -3.90
CA ASP A 151 8.92 -27.63 -4.08
C ASP A 151 8.61 -26.74 -5.31
N ASN A 152 7.74 -27.20 -6.21
CA ASN A 152 7.30 -26.43 -7.37
C ASN A 152 6.02 -25.62 -7.15
N ARG A 153 5.31 -25.82 -6.03
CA ARG A 153 4.10 -25.07 -5.69
C ARG A 153 4.45 -23.81 -4.90
N PRO A 154 3.65 -22.73 -5.03
CA PRO A 154 3.80 -21.57 -4.16
C PRO A 154 3.69 -21.98 -2.69
N LEU A 155 4.53 -21.39 -1.84
CA LEU A 155 4.34 -21.52 -0.39
C LEU A 155 3.05 -20.80 0.01
N PHE A 156 2.12 -21.51 0.62
CA PHE A 156 0.92 -20.92 1.20
C PHE A 156 1.01 -20.95 2.73
N ALA A 157 0.90 -19.79 3.38
CA ALA A 157 0.96 -19.70 4.84
C ALA A 157 0.04 -18.61 5.40
N PHE A 158 -0.33 -18.78 6.67
CA PHE A 158 -1.16 -17.85 7.42
C PHE A 158 -0.34 -17.28 8.57
N PHE A 159 -0.40 -15.97 8.76
CA PHE A 159 0.31 -15.29 9.84
C PHE A 159 -0.61 -14.33 10.58
N ASN A 160 -0.67 -14.47 11.91
CA ASN A 160 -1.07 -13.35 12.77
C ASN A 160 0.12 -12.39 12.89
N VAL A 161 -0.12 -11.09 12.75
CA VAL A 161 0.93 -10.07 12.84
C VAL A 161 1.58 -10.05 14.22
N MET A 162 0.76 -10.11 15.26
CA MET A 162 1.21 -10.09 16.65
C MET A 162 1.08 -11.48 17.26
N ILE A 163 2.07 -11.88 18.05
CA ILE A 163 2.00 -13.04 18.93
C ILE A 163 2.11 -12.58 20.39
N ASP A 164 1.37 -13.23 21.27
CA ASP A 164 1.46 -13.01 22.71
C ASP A 164 2.65 -13.80 23.26
N THR A 165 3.69 -13.10 23.72
CA THR A 165 4.91 -13.74 24.23
C THR A 165 4.75 -14.27 25.64
N ALA A 166 3.69 -13.90 26.36
CA ALA A 166 3.42 -14.38 27.70
C ALA A 166 2.74 -15.77 27.71
N ALA A 167 2.25 -16.23 26.56
CA ALA A 167 1.59 -17.53 26.43
C ALA A 167 2.56 -18.73 26.42
N ASP A 168 3.85 -18.50 26.18
CA ASP A 168 4.89 -19.55 26.20
C ASP A 168 5.49 -19.79 27.60
N ASP A 169 5.24 -18.90 28.56
CA ASP A 169 5.59 -19.09 29.97
C ASP A 169 4.45 -19.84 30.67
N ASP A 170 4.30 -21.13 30.34
CA ASP A 170 3.43 -22.06 31.08
C ASP A 170 4.06 -22.39 32.45
N ASP A 171 4.19 -21.38 33.30
CA ASP A 171 4.48 -21.56 34.71
C ASP A 171 3.15 -21.72 35.44
N THR A 172 2.83 -22.99 35.70
CA THR A 172 1.71 -23.53 36.49
C THR A 172 1.68 -23.05 37.96
N SER A 173 1.82 -21.75 38.19
CA SER A 173 1.59 -21.13 39.49
C SER A 173 0.46 -20.12 39.36
N GLY A 174 -0.71 -20.53 39.85
CA GLY A 174 -1.89 -19.68 39.89
C GLY A 174 -1.59 -18.42 40.70
N ASN A 175 -1.40 -17.30 39.99
CA ASN A 175 -1.64 -15.99 40.54
C ASN A 175 -2.21 -15.10 39.43
N SER A 176 -3.48 -14.77 39.59
CA SER A 176 -4.20 -13.79 38.79
C SER A 176 -3.68 -12.40 39.14
N ASP A 177 -2.59 -11.99 38.51
CA ASP A 177 -2.18 -10.58 38.49
C ASP A 177 -2.29 -10.07 37.06
N ASN A 178 -2.71 -8.81 36.93
CA ASN A 178 -2.87 -8.05 35.69
C ASN A 178 -1.56 -7.97 34.89
N GLY A 179 -1.11 -9.07 34.30
CA GLY A 179 0.05 -9.12 33.43
C GLY A 179 -0.25 -8.32 32.17
N GLU A 180 0.47 -7.22 31.97
CA GLU A 180 0.49 -6.55 30.67
C GLU A 180 0.85 -7.61 29.62
N ARG A 181 -0.06 -7.87 28.68
CA ARG A 181 0.23 -8.75 27.56
C ARG A 181 1.36 -8.12 26.75
N HIS A 182 2.46 -8.86 26.63
CA HIS A 182 3.58 -8.45 25.82
C HIS A 182 3.37 -9.01 24.41
N TYR A 183 3.02 -8.12 23.48
CA TYR A 183 2.87 -8.47 22.08
C TYR A 183 4.18 -8.16 21.33
N THR A 184 4.62 -9.10 20.50
CA THR A 184 5.69 -8.86 19.52
C THR A 184 5.21 -9.19 18.12
N VAL A 185 5.84 -8.57 17.12
CA VAL A 185 5.65 -8.96 15.72
C VAL A 185 6.11 -10.41 15.55
N ASN A 186 5.28 -11.20 14.88
CA ASN A 186 5.53 -12.61 14.59
C ASN A 186 6.87 -12.77 13.85
N PRO A 187 7.84 -13.51 14.41
CA PRO A 187 9.16 -13.70 13.79
C PRO A 187 9.09 -14.37 12.41
N LEU A 188 8.12 -15.27 12.20
CA LEU A 188 7.90 -15.91 10.89
C LEU A 188 7.38 -14.91 9.87
N LEU A 189 6.46 -14.03 10.28
CA LEU A 189 5.97 -12.94 9.42
C LEU A 189 7.11 -11.99 9.07
N ARG A 190 7.95 -11.62 10.05
CA ARG A 190 9.11 -10.75 9.81
C ARG A 190 10.12 -11.37 8.84
N ALA A 191 10.25 -12.70 8.85
CA ALA A 191 11.05 -13.41 7.86
C ALA A 191 10.35 -13.47 6.48
N ALA A 192 9.01 -13.54 6.45
CA ALA A 192 8.22 -13.59 5.21
C ALA A 192 8.07 -12.23 4.51
N ILE A 193 7.92 -11.15 5.27
CA ILE A 193 7.76 -9.77 4.83
C ILE A 193 8.68 -8.88 5.68
N PRO A 194 9.96 -8.77 5.31
CA PRO A 194 10.97 -8.08 6.11
C PRO A 194 10.89 -6.56 6.00
N ASP A 195 10.31 -6.05 4.91
CA ASP A 195 10.09 -4.62 4.71
C ASP A 195 8.85 -4.16 5.50
N ALA A 196 9.08 -3.26 6.46
CA ALA A 196 8.01 -2.70 7.28
C ALA A 196 7.02 -1.86 6.45
N ASN A 197 7.47 -1.24 5.35
CA ASN A 197 6.58 -0.49 4.46
C ASN A 197 5.57 -1.41 3.78
N GLU A 198 6.00 -2.62 3.37
CA GLU A 198 5.10 -3.62 2.79
C GLU A 198 4.06 -4.10 3.82
N LEU A 199 4.45 -4.27 5.09
CA LEU A 199 3.52 -4.61 6.19
C LEU A 199 2.51 -3.50 6.47
N ILE A 200 2.95 -2.25 6.58
CA ILE A 200 2.06 -1.09 6.76
C ILE A 200 1.12 -0.97 5.56
N GLN A 201 1.62 -1.28 4.36
CA GLN A 201 0.85 -1.24 3.13
C GLN A 201 -0.34 -2.21 3.17
N ILE A 202 -0.11 -3.48 3.51
CA ILE A 202 -1.20 -4.46 3.60
C ILE A 202 -2.13 -4.24 4.80
N MET A 203 -1.65 -3.59 5.87
CA MET A 203 -2.51 -3.16 6.99
C MET A 203 -3.49 -2.06 6.56
N HIS A 204 -3.02 -1.07 5.79
CA HIS A 204 -3.88 -0.01 5.24
C HIS A 204 -4.97 -0.59 4.33
N HIS A 205 -4.64 -1.62 3.55
CA HIS A 205 -5.61 -2.37 2.75
C HIS A 205 -6.70 -2.94 3.65
N ALA A 206 -6.31 -3.67 4.71
CA ALA A 206 -7.24 -4.27 5.66
C ALA A 206 -8.18 -3.21 6.28
N VAL A 207 -7.63 -2.10 6.77
CA VAL A 207 -8.41 -0.98 7.34
C VAL A 207 -9.37 -0.37 6.30
N THR A 208 -8.90 -0.08 5.09
CA THR A 208 -9.74 0.59 4.07
C THR A 208 -10.90 -0.29 3.60
N TRP A 209 -10.70 -1.61 3.59
CA TRP A 209 -11.70 -2.61 3.23
C TRP A 209 -12.54 -3.10 4.41
N GLU A 210 -12.29 -2.60 5.63
CA GLU A 210 -13.00 -2.97 6.86
C GLU A 210 -12.94 -4.49 7.12
N VAL A 211 -11.75 -5.08 6.93
CA VAL A 211 -11.45 -6.49 7.16
C VAL A 211 -10.22 -6.64 8.05
N ASP A 212 -10.04 -7.81 8.65
CA ASP A 212 -8.93 -8.12 9.55
C ASP A 212 -7.72 -8.73 8.85
N SER A 213 -7.78 -8.93 7.53
CA SER A 213 -6.73 -9.63 6.80
C SER A 213 -6.49 -9.12 5.38
N CYS A 214 -5.29 -9.41 4.88
CA CYS A 214 -4.89 -9.11 3.50
C CYS A 214 -4.01 -10.25 2.97
N PHE A 215 -4.16 -10.58 1.68
CA PHE A 215 -3.24 -11.48 0.99
C PHE A 215 -2.03 -10.69 0.47
N PHE A 216 -0.84 -11.19 0.79
CA PHE A 216 0.42 -10.73 0.21
C PHE A 216 0.96 -11.81 -0.73
N VAL A 217 1.07 -11.47 -2.02
CA VAL A 217 1.47 -12.39 -3.08
C VAL A 217 2.85 -12.01 -3.60
N VAL A 218 3.77 -12.96 -3.52
CA VAL A 218 5.14 -12.78 -3.99
C VAL A 218 5.29 -13.44 -5.36
N GLY A 219 5.46 -12.63 -6.40
CA GLY A 219 5.71 -13.05 -7.77
C GLY A 219 7.21 -13.08 -8.09
N GLY A 220 7.68 -14.17 -8.69
CA GLY A 220 9.02 -14.26 -9.27
C GLY A 220 9.07 -13.79 -10.73
N TYR A 221 9.87 -14.42 -11.57
CA TYR A 221 9.93 -14.11 -13.00
C TYR A 221 8.65 -14.45 -13.78
N SER A 222 8.06 -15.61 -13.48
CA SER A 222 6.94 -16.15 -14.27
C SER A 222 5.90 -16.90 -13.42
N ARG A 223 6.21 -17.18 -12.16
CA ARG A 223 5.34 -17.91 -11.23
C ARG A 223 5.21 -17.17 -9.92
N VAL A 224 4.12 -17.41 -9.21
CA VAL A 224 4.00 -17.07 -7.79
C VAL A 224 4.95 -17.95 -6.99
N LEU A 225 5.70 -17.35 -6.07
CA LEU A 225 6.63 -18.03 -5.16
C LEU A 225 5.96 -18.30 -3.81
N ALA A 226 5.20 -17.33 -3.31
CA ALA A 226 4.50 -17.45 -2.04
C ALA A 226 3.21 -16.62 -2.02
N ILE A 227 2.29 -17.06 -1.18
CA ILE A 227 1.03 -16.41 -0.86
C ILE A 227 0.88 -16.45 0.66
N TYR A 228 0.81 -15.28 1.28
CA TYR A 228 0.64 -15.15 2.72
C TYR A 228 -0.71 -14.49 3.00
N GLU A 229 -1.56 -15.12 3.80
CA GLU A 229 -2.66 -14.40 4.45
C GLU A 229 -2.13 -13.80 5.75
N VAL A 230 -2.18 -12.48 5.86
CA VAL A 230 -1.71 -11.76 7.04
C VAL A 230 -2.93 -11.20 7.78
N ARG A 231 -3.07 -11.57 9.05
CA ARG A 231 -4.16 -11.14 9.94
C ARG A 231 -3.69 -10.15 10.98
N PHE A 232 -4.43 -9.06 11.11
CA PHE A 232 -4.16 -7.96 12.01
C PHE A 232 -5.13 -8.03 13.19
N PRO A 233 -4.64 -7.88 14.44
CA PRO A 233 -5.54 -7.75 15.58
C PRO A 233 -6.31 -6.42 15.49
N GLU A 234 -7.56 -6.43 15.96
CA GLU A 234 -8.47 -5.27 15.93
C GLU A 234 -7.81 -4.03 16.57
N GLU A 235 -7.11 -4.20 17.69
CA GLU A 235 -6.46 -3.10 18.40
C GLU A 235 -5.37 -2.40 17.57
N LEU A 236 -4.71 -3.14 16.66
CA LEU A 236 -3.69 -2.57 15.77
C LEU A 236 -4.34 -1.82 14.59
N LEU A 237 -5.45 -2.34 14.06
CA LEU A 237 -6.22 -1.68 13.02
C LEU A 237 -6.84 -0.38 13.54
N ASP A 238 -7.42 -0.41 14.74
CA ASP A 238 -7.98 0.75 15.43
C ASP A 238 -6.89 1.82 15.66
N ALA A 239 -5.72 1.42 16.18
CA ALA A 239 -4.61 2.35 16.38
C ALA A 239 -4.13 3.00 15.07
N TYR A 240 -4.12 2.24 13.97
CA TYR A 240 -3.79 2.78 12.65
C TYR A 240 -4.84 3.78 12.15
N GLU A 241 -6.13 3.46 12.32
CA GLU A 241 -7.24 4.35 11.96
C GLU A 241 -7.21 5.64 12.80
N ASP A 242 -6.91 5.54 14.10
CA ASP A 242 -6.78 6.68 15.01
C ASP A 242 -5.65 7.62 14.56
N ILE A 243 -4.46 7.08 14.29
CA ILE A 243 -3.31 7.86 13.79
C ILE A 243 -3.65 8.53 12.45
N SER A 244 -4.29 7.78 11.54
CA SER A 244 -4.69 8.29 10.23
C SER A 244 -5.72 9.41 10.34
N SER A 245 -6.67 9.26 11.27
CA SER A 245 -7.72 10.24 11.54
C SER A 245 -7.16 11.50 12.19
N ASP A 246 -6.24 11.37 13.14
CA ASP A 246 -5.59 12.51 13.81
C ASP A 246 -4.77 13.34 12.81
N LEU A 247 -3.93 12.67 11.99
CA LEU A 247 -3.18 13.33 10.92
C LEU A 247 -4.11 14.01 9.91
N PHE A 248 -5.23 13.35 9.56
CA PHE A 248 -6.19 13.96 8.65
C PHE A 248 -6.84 15.19 9.27
N ASP A 249 -7.39 15.09 10.47
CA ASP A 249 -8.18 16.15 11.08
C ASP A 249 -7.35 17.39 11.44
N ASN A 250 -6.11 17.19 11.88
CA ASN A 250 -5.22 18.28 12.29
C ASN A 250 -4.56 18.97 11.08
N ASP A 251 -4.02 18.20 10.12
CA ASP A 251 -3.12 18.77 9.11
C ASP A 251 -3.72 18.81 7.70
N LEU A 252 -4.54 17.82 7.35
CA LEU A 252 -4.91 17.57 5.95
C LEU A 252 -6.34 18.02 5.61
N LYS A 253 -7.26 17.99 6.56
CA LYS A 253 -8.70 18.22 6.35
C LYS A 253 -8.96 19.52 5.61
N SER A 254 -8.26 20.58 6.00
CA SER A 254 -8.37 21.88 5.36
C SER A 254 -7.98 21.82 3.89
N LEU A 255 -6.96 21.03 3.51
CA LEU A 255 -6.53 20.84 2.13
C LEU A 255 -7.55 20.01 1.35
N TYR A 256 -8.14 18.99 1.98
CA TYR A 256 -8.97 17.99 1.31
C TYR A 256 -10.41 18.41 1.01
N LEU A 257 -11.02 19.21 1.89
CA LEU A 257 -12.43 19.55 1.74
C LEU A 257 -12.64 20.57 0.62
N PRO A 258 -13.61 20.34 -0.29
CA PRO A 258 -13.90 21.26 -1.37
C PRO A 258 -14.43 22.58 -0.82
N SER A 259 -13.65 23.65 -0.98
CA SER A 259 -14.00 25.03 -0.66
C SER A 259 -13.64 25.95 -1.82
N ASN A 260 -14.42 27.02 -2.00
CA ASN A 260 -14.13 28.06 -2.99
C ASN A 260 -12.94 28.93 -2.57
N GLU A 261 -12.59 28.91 -1.29
CA GLU A 261 -11.46 29.66 -0.73
C GLU A 261 -10.25 28.74 -0.57
N MET A 262 -9.09 29.18 -1.07
CA MET A 262 -7.82 28.50 -0.79
C MET A 262 -7.52 28.58 0.71
N PRO A 263 -7.05 27.47 1.32
CA PRO A 263 -6.76 27.48 2.74
C PRO A 263 -5.60 28.42 3.00
N ARG A 264 -5.64 29.12 4.13
CA ARG A 264 -4.46 29.83 4.63
C ARG A 264 -3.55 28.78 5.25
N LEU A 265 -2.33 28.68 4.75
CA LEU A 265 -1.34 27.77 5.32
C LEU A 265 -0.91 28.28 6.69
N SER A 266 -0.84 27.35 7.64
CA SER A 266 -0.26 27.59 8.95
C SER A 266 1.25 27.84 8.82
N ASP A 267 1.88 28.32 9.90
CA ASP A 267 3.31 28.60 9.88
C ASP A 267 4.13 27.31 9.78
N GLU A 268 3.61 26.20 10.31
CA GLU A 268 4.18 24.85 10.20
C GLU A 268 4.24 24.39 8.73
N TRP A 269 3.15 24.55 7.97
CA TRP A 269 3.12 24.24 6.54
C TRP A 269 4.09 25.09 5.73
N LYS A 270 4.20 26.39 6.05
CA LYS A 270 5.16 27.27 5.37
C LYS A 270 6.59 26.86 5.66
N GLN A 271 6.90 26.53 6.92
CA GLN A 271 8.22 26.03 7.30
C GLN A 271 8.54 24.70 6.61
N ALA A 272 7.57 23.79 6.48
CA ALA A 272 7.75 22.53 5.77
C ALA A 272 8.03 22.75 4.28
N ILE A 273 7.28 23.64 3.61
CA ILE A 273 7.51 24.03 2.21
C ILE A 273 8.87 24.69 2.04
N ASP A 274 9.31 25.48 3.02
CA ASP A 274 10.60 26.16 3.00
C ASP A 274 11.80 25.26 3.32
N SER A 275 11.58 23.98 3.65
CA SER A 275 12.66 23.03 3.89
C SER A 275 13.52 22.81 2.64
N ASP A 276 14.81 22.55 2.84
CA ASP A 276 15.76 22.34 1.75
C ASP A 276 15.38 21.12 0.88
N SER A 277 14.80 20.07 1.47
CA SER A 277 14.37 18.87 0.77
C SER A 277 13.16 19.13 -0.12
N VAL A 278 12.17 19.89 0.35
CA VAL A 278 11.01 20.27 -0.49
C VAL A 278 11.40 21.26 -1.58
N LYS A 279 12.30 22.21 -1.28
CA LYS A 279 12.84 23.15 -2.29
C LYS A 279 13.51 22.43 -3.46
N ARG A 280 14.16 21.28 -3.23
CA ARG A 280 14.73 20.45 -4.31
C ARG A 280 13.68 19.89 -5.27
N LEU A 281 12.43 19.74 -4.82
CA LEU A 281 11.29 19.34 -5.66
C LEU A 281 10.76 20.49 -6.53
N LYS A 282 11.36 21.70 -6.42
CA LYS A 282 10.88 22.93 -7.07
C LYS A 282 9.44 23.24 -6.67
N LEU A 283 9.14 23.01 -5.40
CA LEU A 283 7.88 23.35 -4.77
C LEU A 283 8.09 24.55 -3.86
N ASP A 284 7.33 25.61 -4.10
CA ASP A 284 7.19 26.80 -3.26
C ASP A 284 5.70 26.97 -2.88
N GLU A 285 5.40 27.95 -2.02
CA GLU A 285 4.03 28.17 -1.54
C GLU A 285 3.03 28.41 -2.68
N ASP A 286 3.40 29.24 -3.66
CA ASP A 286 2.53 29.57 -4.79
C ASP A 286 2.26 28.34 -5.67
N SER A 287 3.28 27.56 -6.00
CA SER A 287 3.13 26.34 -6.80
C SER A 287 2.37 25.25 -6.03
N PHE A 288 2.55 25.14 -4.71
CA PHE A 288 1.75 24.27 -3.86
C PHE A 288 0.26 24.64 -3.93
N LEU A 289 -0.08 25.91 -3.70
CA LEU A 289 -1.47 26.40 -3.71
C LEU A 289 -2.11 26.24 -5.10
N GLN A 290 -1.37 26.51 -6.19
CA GLN A 290 -1.87 26.27 -7.55
C GLN A 290 -2.22 24.80 -7.80
N ARG A 291 -1.35 23.87 -7.39
CA ARG A 291 -1.59 22.42 -7.55
C ARG A 291 -2.74 21.94 -6.66
N LEU A 292 -2.82 22.44 -5.42
CA LEU A 292 -3.93 22.15 -4.50
C LEU A 292 -5.29 22.60 -5.07
N ALA A 293 -5.35 23.77 -5.71
CA ALA A 293 -6.57 24.27 -6.34
C ALA A 293 -7.08 23.33 -7.45
N ILE A 294 -6.17 22.89 -8.34
CA ILE A 294 -6.50 21.93 -9.39
C ILE A 294 -6.97 20.60 -8.78
N TRP A 295 -6.28 20.15 -7.74
CA TRP A 295 -6.62 18.91 -7.06
C TRP A 295 -8.01 18.95 -6.40
N ARG A 296 -8.37 20.03 -5.70
CA ARG A 296 -9.71 20.15 -5.09
C ARG A 296 -10.83 20.05 -6.13
N VAL A 297 -10.57 20.52 -7.35
CA VAL A 297 -11.49 20.38 -8.47
C VAL A 297 -11.50 18.95 -9.04
N LEU A 298 -10.39 18.22 -9.00
CA LEU A 298 -10.29 16.82 -9.43
C LEU A 298 -10.82 15.82 -8.38
N ASN A 299 -10.73 16.13 -7.08
CA ASN A 299 -11.19 15.29 -5.97
C ASN A 299 -12.73 15.27 -5.83
N VAL A 300 -13.44 15.30 -6.95
CA VAL A 300 -14.89 15.33 -7.01
C VAL A 300 -15.46 14.08 -6.35
N ASP A 301 -16.03 14.30 -5.18
CA ASP A 301 -17.03 13.49 -4.49
C ASP A 301 -17.93 12.74 -5.49
N ARG A 302 -17.70 11.43 -5.63
CA ARG A 302 -18.43 10.54 -6.57
C ARG A 302 -19.84 10.21 -6.08
N SER A 303 -20.24 10.65 -4.90
CA SER A 303 -21.58 10.38 -4.38
C SER A 303 -22.66 11.01 -5.29
N ASN A 304 -23.66 10.20 -5.67
CA ASN A 304 -24.76 10.62 -6.54
C ASN A 304 -25.58 11.77 -5.94
N ASP A 305 -25.57 11.94 -4.62
CA ASP A 305 -26.28 13.02 -3.92
C ASP A 305 -25.56 14.37 -4.02
N ALA A 306 -24.23 14.38 -4.04
CA ALA A 306 -23.46 15.57 -4.37
C ALA A 306 -23.70 15.98 -5.83
N ARG A 307 -23.77 15.04 -6.78
CA ARG A 307 -24.15 15.32 -8.18
C ARG A 307 -25.57 15.89 -8.31
N LYS A 308 -26.53 15.42 -7.51
CA LYS A 308 -27.92 15.94 -7.52
C LYS A 308 -28.03 17.33 -6.89
N LYS A 309 -27.31 17.60 -5.80
CA LYS A 309 -27.34 18.91 -5.11
C LYS A 309 -26.43 19.95 -5.77
N ARG A 310 -25.29 19.55 -6.35
CA ARG A 310 -24.34 20.42 -7.05
C ARG A 310 -24.67 20.59 -8.54
N ARG A 311 -25.95 20.84 -8.85
CA ARG A 311 -26.37 21.38 -10.15
C ARG A 311 -25.97 22.86 -10.32
N ILE A 312 -25.05 23.36 -9.48
CA ILE A 312 -24.66 24.75 -9.34
C ILE A 312 -23.15 24.88 -9.65
N GLN A 313 -22.87 25.41 -10.84
CA GLN A 313 -21.74 26.26 -11.22
C GLN A 313 -20.27 25.76 -11.28
N TYR A 314 -19.91 24.55 -10.87
CA TYR A 314 -18.53 24.05 -11.10
C TYR A 314 -18.38 23.13 -12.33
N GLN A 315 -19.25 23.32 -13.34
CA GLN A 315 -19.01 22.85 -14.71
C GLN A 315 -18.00 23.76 -15.44
N ARG A 316 -16.84 24.03 -14.84
CA ARG A 316 -15.65 24.27 -15.66
C ARG A 316 -15.09 22.89 -15.93
N SER A 317 -15.44 22.34 -17.08
CA SER A 317 -14.76 21.18 -17.62
C SER A 317 -13.26 21.45 -17.55
N ILE A 318 -12.54 20.70 -16.72
CA ILE A 318 -11.09 20.61 -16.89
C ILE A 318 -10.90 20.03 -18.29
N GLU A 319 -10.42 20.85 -19.22
CA GLU A 319 -10.09 20.38 -20.56
C GLU A 319 -8.86 19.47 -20.43
N LEU A 320 -9.05 18.19 -20.77
CA LEU A 320 -7.97 17.23 -20.88
C LEU A 320 -7.32 17.37 -22.28
N PRO A 321 -6.01 17.15 -22.40
CA PRO A 321 -5.08 16.73 -21.35
C PRO A 321 -4.67 17.89 -20.42
N LEU A 322 -4.44 17.58 -19.14
CA LEU A 322 -3.85 18.54 -18.21
C LEU A 322 -2.47 19.02 -18.72
N PRO A 323 -2.08 20.29 -18.47
CA PRO A 323 -0.76 20.81 -18.83
C PRO A 323 0.37 19.92 -18.29
N ARG A 324 1.50 19.83 -19.00
CA ARG A 324 2.66 19.02 -18.55
C ARG A 324 3.20 19.41 -17.17
N THR A 325 3.05 20.67 -16.77
CA THR A 325 3.39 21.18 -15.44
C THR A 325 2.52 20.57 -14.33
N VAL A 326 1.35 20.07 -14.68
CA VAL A 326 0.37 19.42 -13.82
C VAL A 326 0.56 17.90 -13.82
N ASN A 327 0.88 17.30 -14.98
CA ASN A 327 1.10 15.85 -15.12
C ASN A 327 2.31 15.30 -14.34
N ASN A 328 3.28 16.15 -14.00
CA ASN A 328 4.50 15.73 -13.31
C ASN A 328 4.43 15.86 -11.77
N GLY A 329 3.27 16.21 -11.20
CA GLY A 329 3.19 16.49 -9.76
C GLY A 329 1.79 16.61 -9.17
N ILE A 330 0.76 16.13 -9.89
CA ILE A 330 -0.53 15.80 -9.28
C ILE A 330 -0.67 14.29 -9.33
N ILE A 331 0.16 13.59 -8.54
CA ILE A 331 -0.31 12.32 -7.99
C ILE A 331 -1.52 12.72 -7.17
N PRO A 332 -2.72 12.20 -7.43
CA PRO A 332 -3.88 12.72 -6.74
C PRO A 332 -3.66 12.49 -5.25
N MET A 333 -3.78 13.55 -4.43
CA MET A 333 -3.71 13.50 -2.96
C MET A 333 -4.71 12.49 -2.37
N THR A 334 -5.57 11.89 -3.18
CA THR A 334 -6.34 10.70 -2.81
C THR A 334 -5.45 9.56 -2.32
N HIS A 335 -4.18 9.55 -2.72
CA HIS A 335 -3.14 8.65 -2.25
C HIS A 335 -2.15 9.34 -1.31
N GLY A 336 -2.42 10.55 -0.82
CA GLY A 336 -1.43 11.37 -0.13
C GLY A 336 -0.92 10.75 1.17
N LEU A 337 -1.85 10.37 2.05
CA LEU A 337 -1.54 9.64 3.28
C LEU A 337 -0.89 8.28 2.96
N TRP A 338 -1.47 7.57 1.99
CA TRP A 338 -1.00 6.29 1.46
C TRP A 338 0.44 6.31 0.89
N ASN A 339 0.77 7.34 0.11
CA ASN A 339 2.05 7.47 -0.57
C ASN A 339 3.18 7.90 0.39
N ASN A 340 2.86 8.49 1.54
CA ASN A 340 3.83 8.71 2.60
C ASN A 340 4.35 7.40 3.17
N PHE A 341 3.49 6.39 3.27
CA PHE A 341 3.85 5.09 3.79
C PHE A 341 4.45 4.15 2.74
N LYS A 342 4.12 4.33 1.45
CA LYS A 342 4.53 3.43 0.34
C LYS A 342 5.64 3.97 -0.57
N GLY A 343 5.82 5.29 -0.68
CA GLY A 343 6.68 5.87 -1.72
C GLY A 343 6.06 5.79 -3.13
N GLY A 344 4.97 6.53 -3.39
CA GLY A 344 4.15 6.51 -4.64
C GLY A 344 4.77 6.98 -5.99
N SER A 345 6.08 6.85 -6.21
CA SER A 345 6.71 7.18 -7.51
C SER A 345 6.33 6.18 -8.62
N ASP A 346 6.03 4.94 -8.24
CA ASP A 346 5.57 3.84 -9.09
C ASP A 346 4.20 4.14 -9.75
N THR A 347 3.26 4.64 -8.96
CA THR A 347 1.87 4.95 -9.32
C THR A 347 1.83 6.10 -10.31
N SER A 348 2.70 7.10 -10.09
CA SER A 348 2.91 8.23 -11.01
C SER A 348 3.43 7.77 -12.37
N THR A 349 4.37 6.81 -12.33
CA THR A 349 4.96 6.21 -13.54
C THR A 349 3.90 5.42 -14.30
N HIS A 350 3.06 4.65 -13.60
CA HIS A 350 1.94 3.93 -14.22
C HIS A 350 0.94 4.85 -14.91
N VAL A 351 0.52 5.95 -14.26
CA VAL A 351 -0.41 6.91 -14.85
C VAL A 351 0.22 7.61 -16.07
N ALA A 352 1.50 8.01 -15.97
CA ALA A 352 2.22 8.62 -17.08
C ALA A 352 2.35 7.65 -18.28
N ASP A 353 2.66 6.38 -18.02
CA ASP A 353 2.78 5.34 -19.04
C ASP A 353 1.42 5.02 -19.68
N ASN A 354 0.36 4.84 -18.89
CA ASN A 354 -1.00 4.59 -19.39
C ASN A 354 -1.53 5.74 -20.25
N VAL A 355 -1.26 6.99 -19.84
CA VAL A 355 -1.58 8.15 -20.66
C VAL A 355 -0.82 8.05 -21.99
N GLN A 356 0.50 7.84 -21.97
CA GLN A 356 1.30 7.72 -23.21
C GLN A 356 0.84 6.58 -24.14
N GLU A 357 0.44 5.42 -23.58
CA GLU A 357 -0.11 4.30 -24.37
C GLU A 357 -1.47 4.66 -24.99
N SER A 358 -2.34 5.37 -24.25
CA SER A 358 -3.66 5.77 -24.74
C SER A 358 -3.64 6.90 -25.78
N VAL A 359 -2.59 7.74 -25.83
CA VAL A 359 -2.49 8.84 -26.83
C VAL A 359 -1.77 8.45 -28.14
N GLY A 360 -1.33 7.21 -28.31
CA GLY A 360 -0.93 6.65 -29.62
C GLY A 360 0.36 7.22 -30.26
N PHE A 361 1.15 8.04 -29.57
CA PHE A 361 2.43 8.56 -30.11
C PHE A 361 3.62 7.70 -29.66
N ARG A 362 3.78 6.50 -30.25
CA ARG A 362 5.08 5.83 -30.28
C ARG A 362 5.77 6.11 -31.62
N THR A 363 6.89 6.82 -31.58
CA THR A 363 7.87 6.82 -32.66
C THR A 363 9.12 6.08 -32.19
N ASP A 364 9.82 5.45 -33.13
CA ASP A 364 10.94 4.51 -32.89
C ASP A 364 12.11 5.10 -32.07
N ASN A 365 12.15 6.43 -31.89
CA ASN A 365 13.15 7.10 -31.05
C ASN A 365 12.86 7.00 -29.54
N ASN A 366 11.72 6.44 -29.12
CA ASN A 366 11.32 6.31 -27.71
C ASN A 366 11.38 4.87 -27.16
N ALA A 367 11.94 3.93 -27.93
CA ALA A 367 11.96 2.49 -27.64
C ALA A 367 13.37 1.89 -27.39
N ALA A 368 14.37 2.71 -27.04
CA ALA A 368 15.70 2.23 -26.63
C ALA A 368 15.96 2.54 -25.15
#